data_AF-Q3TNR3-F1
#
_entry.id   AF-Q3TNR3-F1
#
_cell.length_a   1.000
_cell.length_b   1.000
_cell.length_c   1.000
_cell.angle_alpha   90.00
_cell.angle_beta   90.00
_cell.angle_gamma   90.00
#
_symmetry.space_group_name_H-M   'P 1'
#
loop_
_entity.id
_entity.type
_entity.pdbx_description
1 polymer ?
#
loop_
_entity_poly.entity_id
_entity_poly.type
_entity_poly.pdbx_seq_one_letter_code
_entity_poly.pdbx_strand_id
1 'polypeptide(L)'
;MADKEAGGGDAGPRETAPTSTYSSPARSLGDTGITPLSPSHILNDADPVSEQQTFLVVVAIDFGTTSSGYAYSFTKEPECIHVMRRWEGGDPGVSNQKTPTTILLTPERKFHSFGYAARDFYHDLDPSEAKQWLYLEKFKMKLHTTGDLTMDTDLTAANGKKVKALEIFAYALQYFKEQALKELSDQAGSDFENSDVRWVITVPAIWKQPAKQFMREAAYQAGLASPENSEQLIIALEPEAASIYCRKLRLHQMIELSSKAVVNGYSASDTVGAGFAQGTSALSLPPSAPPSQPPGATQLR
;
A
#
# COMPACT_ATOMS: atom_id res chain seq x y z
N MET A 1 54.87 -19.56 35.39
CA MET A 1 56.21 -19.34 34.80
C MET A 1 56.12 -19.79 33.36
N ALA A 2 56.55 -18.93 32.45
CA ALA A 2 56.25 -18.99 31.02
C ALA A 2 57.36 -19.72 30.25
N ASP A 3 56.95 -20.58 29.31
CA ASP A 3 57.74 -21.07 28.18
C ASP A 3 57.02 -20.49 26.94
N LYS A 4 57.54 -19.57 26.12
CA LYS A 4 58.80 -19.49 25.34
C LYS A 4 58.81 -20.43 24.13
N GLU A 5 58.07 -20.05 23.08
CA GLU A 5 58.36 -20.45 21.71
C GLU A 5 59.28 -19.42 21.03
N ALA A 6 60.20 -19.93 20.22
CA ALA A 6 61.15 -19.18 19.43
C ALA A 6 61.14 -19.68 17.98
N GLY A 7 61.30 -18.73 17.05
CA GLY A 7 61.79 -18.95 15.69
C GLY A 7 60.70 -19.04 14.62
N GLY A 8 60.70 -18.27 13.54
CA GLY A 8 61.69 -17.33 13.01
C GLY A 8 61.84 -17.49 11.50
N GLY A 9 61.85 -16.36 10.78
CA GLY A 9 62.36 -16.20 9.40
C GLY A 9 61.30 -16.29 8.30
N ASP A 10 61.29 -15.47 7.24
CA ASP A 10 62.26 -14.45 6.80
C ASP A 10 61.64 -13.55 5.71
N ALA A 11 62.30 -12.41 5.51
CA ALA A 11 62.15 -11.25 4.62
C ALA A 11 61.83 -11.53 3.13
N GLY A 12 61.42 -10.58 2.28
CA GLY A 12 61.50 -9.11 2.28
C GLY A 12 60.86 -8.54 0.99
N PRO A 13 61.35 -7.45 0.37
CA PRO A 13 60.77 -6.12 0.56
C PRO A 13 60.50 -5.28 -0.73
N ARG A 14 59.95 -4.05 -0.52
CA ARG A 14 59.93 -2.83 -1.41
C ARG A 14 58.98 -2.91 -2.63
N GLU A 15 58.36 -1.85 -3.18
CA GLU A 15 58.72 -0.42 -3.32
C GLU A 15 57.51 0.46 -3.76
N THR A 16 57.74 1.77 -3.66
CA THR A 16 57.07 3.06 -4.02
C THR A 16 56.02 3.25 -5.15
N ALA A 17 55.32 4.40 -5.02
CA ALA A 17 54.21 5.04 -5.79
C ALA A 17 54.44 5.36 -7.30
N PRO A 18 53.45 5.93 -8.06
CA PRO A 18 53.25 7.39 -8.06
C PRO A 18 51.82 7.93 -8.34
N THR A 19 51.69 9.24 -8.13
CA THR A 19 50.63 10.20 -8.50
C THR A 19 50.51 10.48 -10.01
N SER A 20 49.31 10.83 -10.50
CA SER A 20 49.14 11.64 -11.73
C SER A 20 47.97 12.63 -11.64
N THR A 21 48.30 13.90 -11.88
CA THR A 21 47.47 15.11 -11.99
C THR A 21 47.04 15.40 -13.44
N TYR A 22 46.15 16.42 -13.60
CA TYR A 22 45.77 17.18 -14.82
C TYR A 22 44.59 16.61 -15.65
N SER A 23 43.64 17.37 -16.18
CA SER A 23 43.41 18.83 -16.24
C SER A 23 41.98 19.12 -16.70
N SER A 24 41.35 20.19 -16.19
CA SER A 24 40.33 20.95 -16.90
C SER A 24 40.98 22.14 -17.61
N PRO A 25 40.38 22.65 -18.69
CA PRO A 25 40.27 24.10 -18.80
C PRO A 25 38.87 24.56 -19.26
N ALA A 26 38.54 25.80 -18.89
CA ALA A 26 37.28 26.47 -19.16
C ALA A 26 37.44 27.59 -20.21
N ARG A 27 36.31 27.87 -20.89
CA ARG A 27 35.86 29.12 -21.56
C ARG A 27 36.47 29.55 -22.92
N SER A 28 35.61 29.81 -23.90
CA SER A 28 35.19 31.17 -24.31
C SER A 28 34.04 31.16 -25.33
N LEU A 29 33.39 32.32 -25.44
CA LEU A 29 32.09 32.67 -26.01
C LEU A 29 31.96 32.53 -27.55
N GLY A 30 30.71 32.37 -28.03
CA GLY A 30 30.33 32.79 -29.38
C GLY A 30 29.05 32.19 -29.97
N ASP A 31 27.97 32.95 -29.82
CA ASP A 31 26.85 33.13 -30.78
C ASP A 31 25.64 32.17 -30.80
N THR A 32 24.50 32.84 -30.91
CA THR A 32 23.12 32.41 -30.79
C THR A 32 22.55 31.88 -32.10
N GLY A 33 21.94 30.69 -32.07
CA GLY A 33 21.18 30.16 -33.20
C GLY A 33 20.28 29.01 -32.78
N ILE A 34 19.03 29.31 -32.44
CA ILE A 34 17.98 28.32 -32.19
C ILE A 34 17.64 27.65 -33.52
N THR A 35 17.91 26.36 -33.65
CA THR A 35 17.27 25.49 -34.65
C THR A 35 16.66 24.30 -33.91
N PRO A 36 15.33 24.05 -34.03
CA PRO A 36 14.75 22.84 -33.49
C PRO A 36 15.16 21.66 -34.37
N LEU A 37 16.02 20.79 -33.86
CA LEU A 37 16.27 19.47 -34.46
C LEU A 37 15.02 18.63 -34.26
N SER A 38 14.22 18.49 -35.32
CA SER A 38 13.16 17.49 -35.40
C SER A 38 13.80 16.10 -35.38
N PRO A 39 13.40 15.17 -34.50
CA PRO A 39 13.90 13.81 -34.56
C PRO A 39 13.39 13.14 -35.84
N SER A 40 14.31 12.80 -36.74
CA SER A 40 14.03 11.94 -37.88
C SER A 40 13.50 10.60 -37.36
N HIS A 41 12.23 10.31 -37.61
CA HIS A 41 11.63 9.01 -37.35
C HIS A 41 12.29 7.96 -38.24
N ILE A 42 13.25 7.21 -37.67
CA ILE A 42 13.55 5.87 -38.17
C ILE A 42 12.42 4.99 -37.63
N LEU A 43 11.51 4.59 -38.53
CA LEU A 43 10.55 3.53 -38.26
C LEU A 43 11.34 2.23 -38.16
N ASN A 44 11.73 1.85 -36.94
CA ASN A 44 11.93 0.45 -36.63
C ASN A 44 10.54 -0.15 -36.46
N ASP A 45 10.04 -0.83 -37.50
CA ASP A 45 9.00 -1.85 -37.38
C ASP A 45 9.57 -3.01 -36.54
N ALA A 46 9.69 -2.79 -35.24
CA ALA A 46 9.61 -3.88 -34.30
C ALA A 46 8.12 -4.08 -34.05
N ASP A 47 7.59 -5.23 -34.45
CA ASP A 47 6.28 -5.70 -34.00
C ASP A 47 6.14 -5.38 -32.50
N PRO A 48 5.01 -4.81 -32.04
CA PRO A 48 4.78 -4.74 -30.63
C PRO A 48 4.77 -6.18 -30.15
N VAL A 49 5.84 -6.60 -29.46
CA VAL A 49 5.82 -7.78 -28.63
C VAL A 49 4.64 -7.55 -27.71
N SER A 50 3.53 -8.21 -28.00
CA SER A 50 2.38 -8.19 -27.11
C SER A 50 2.92 -8.73 -25.81
N GLU A 51 3.16 -7.86 -24.82
CA GLU A 51 3.36 -8.32 -23.46
C GLU A 51 2.10 -9.11 -23.14
N GLN A 52 2.20 -10.44 -23.21
CA GLN A 52 1.11 -11.30 -22.83
C GLN A 52 0.83 -10.96 -21.38
N GLN A 53 -0.32 -10.34 -21.16
CA GLN A 53 -0.74 -9.91 -19.84
C GLN A 53 -0.85 -11.17 -18.99
N THR A 54 0.15 -11.38 -18.12
CA THR A 54 0.36 -12.64 -17.42
C THR A 54 -0.69 -12.91 -16.33
N PHE A 55 -1.43 -11.88 -15.93
CA PHE A 55 -2.41 -11.93 -14.85
C PHE A 55 -3.74 -11.30 -15.29
N LEU A 56 -4.85 -11.90 -14.88
CA LEU A 56 -6.21 -11.45 -15.20
C LEU A 56 -6.70 -10.37 -14.23
N VAL A 57 -6.20 -10.40 -12.99
CA VAL A 57 -6.61 -9.49 -11.91
C VAL A 57 -5.40 -9.01 -11.15
N VAL A 58 -5.44 -7.75 -10.69
CA VAL A 58 -4.51 -7.23 -9.68
C VAL A 58 -5.26 -7.10 -8.37
N VAL A 59 -4.74 -7.68 -7.30
CA VAL A 59 -5.26 -7.51 -5.93
C VAL A 59 -4.23 -6.76 -5.11
N ALA A 60 -4.63 -5.62 -4.53
CA ALA A 60 -3.80 -4.80 -3.67
C ALA A 60 -4.27 -4.89 -2.22
N ILE A 61 -3.38 -5.35 -1.34
CA ILE A 61 -3.59 -5.45 0.11
C ILE A 61 -2.93 -4.23 0.77
N ASP A 62 -3.76 -3.40 1.37
CA ASP A 62 -3.31 -2.39 2.33
C ASP A 62 -3.22 -3.04 3.70
N PHE A 63 -2.04 -3.58 3.99
CA PHE A 63 -1.75 -4.23 5.26
C PHE A 63 -1.41 -3.19 6.32
N GLY A 64 -2.40 -2.50 6.91
CA GLY A 64 -2.17 -1.40 7.83
C GLY A 64 -1.84 -1.82 9.27
N THR A 65 -1.38 -0.87 10.08
CA THR A 65 -1.10 -1.14 11.52
C THR A 65 -2.36 -1.40 12.32
N THR A 66 -3.37 -0.54 12.16
CA THR A 66 -4.61 -0.61 12.93
C THR A 66 -5.70 -1.36 12.18
N SER A 67 -5.79 -1.13 10.87
CA SER A 67 -6.80 -1.74 10.01
C SER A 67 -6.19 -2.08 8.68
N SER A 68 -6.61 -3.20 8.12
CA SER A 68 -6.17 -3.71 6.83
C SER A 68 -7.37 -3.92 5.92
N GLY A 69 -7.14 -3.89 4.62
CA GLY A 69 -8.17 -4.15 3.62
C GLY A 69 -7.54 -4.45 2.28
N TYR A 70 -8.36 -4.79 1.29
CA TYR A 70 -7.89 -4.97 -0.07
C TYR A 70 -8.85 -4.37 -1.08
N ALA A 71 -8.30 -4.10 -2.26
CA ALA A 71 -9.04 -3.74 -3.45
C ALA A 71 -8.49 -4.55 -4.63
N TYR A 72 -9.29 -4.70 -5.68
CA TYR A 72 -8.85 -5.35 -6.90
C TYR A 72 -9.41 -4.66 -8.14
N SER A 73 -8.75 -4.91 -9.28
CA SER A 73 -9.27 -4.55 -10.59
C SER A 73 -8.89 -5.62 -11.62
N PHE A 74 -9.77 -5.82 -12.59
CA PHE A 74 -9.46 -6.66 -13.73
C PHE A 74 -8.47 -5.93 -14.63
N THR A 75 -7.50 -6.67 -15.17
CA THR A 75 -6.41 -6.05 -15.94
C THR A 75 -6.86 -5.49 -17.29
N LYS A 76 -8.01 -5.94 -17.79
CA LYS A 76 -8.71 -5.38 -18.96
C LYS A 76 -9.49 -4.09 -18.65
N GLU A 77 -9.77 -3.83 -17.37
CA GLU A 77 -10.56 -2.68 -16.89
C GLU A 77 -9.88 -2.01 -15.69
N PRO A 78 -8.66 -1.47 -15.85
CA PRO A 78 -7.83 -1.01 -14.72
C PRO A 78 -8.40 0.20 -13.97
N GLU A 79 -9.33 0.95 -14.57
CA GLU A 79 -10.03 2.07 -13.91
C GLU A 79 -11.22 1.60 -13.05
N CYS A 80 -11.67 0.35 -13.20
CA CYS A 80 -12.74 -0.25 -12.39
C CYS A 80 -12.14 -0.86 -11.11
N ILE A 81 -12.00 -0.03 -10.07
CA ILE A 81 -11.46 -0.45 -8.77
C ILE A 81 -12.58 -0.91 -7.85
N HIS A 82 -12.53 -2.18 -7.46
CA HIS A 82 -13.45 -2.79 -6.51
C HIS A 82 -12.79 -2.86 -5.13
N VAL A 83 -13.34 -2.12 -4.16
CA VAL A 83 -12.84 -2.10 -2.78
C VAL A 83 -13.69 -3.03 -1.94
N MET A 84 -13.06 -3.94 -1.17
CA MET A 84 -13.78 -4.82 -0.26
C MET A 84 -14.45 -4.00 0.86
N ARG A 85 -15.73 -4.27 1.11
CA ARG A 85 -16.57 -3.54 2.08
C ARG A 85 -17.32 -4.44 3.04
N ARG A 86 -17.29 -5.76 2.83
CA ARG A 86 -17.98 -6.76 3.65
C ARG A 86 -16.94 -7.58 4.39
N TRP A 87 -17.08 -7.65 5.70
CA TRP A 87 -16.17 -8.39 6.57
C TRP A 87 -16.98 -9.24 7.53
N GLU A 88 -16.51 -10.46 7.78
CA GLU A 88 -17.06 -11.32 8.82
C GLU A 88 -16.91 -10.65 10.20
N GLY A 89 -17.98 -10.70 11.01
CA GLY A 89 -18.05 -10.00 12.30
C GLY A 89 -18.25 -8.47 12.20
N GLY A 90 -18.37 -7.90 10.99
CA GLY A 90 -18.72 -6.50 10.83
C GLY A 90 -20.19 -6.21 11.15
N ASP A 91 -20.49 -5.02 11.64
CA ASP A 91 -21.87 -4.57 11.89
C ASP A 91 -22.72 -4.62 10.61
N PRO A 92 -23.85 -5.36 10.60
CA PRO A 92 -24.72 -5.43 9.44
C PRO A 92 -25.17 -4.05 8.98
N GLY A 93 -24.95 -3.74 7.69
CA GLY A 93 -25.32 -2.45 7.10
C GLY A 93 -24.27 -1.35 7.23
N VAL A 94 -23.16 -1.57 7.95
CA VAL A 94 -22.03 -0.64 8.00
C VAL A 94 -20.98 -1.03 6.95
N SER A 95 -20.84 -0.20 5.92
CA SER A 95 -19.82 -0.40 4.87
C SER A 95 -18.43 0.01 5.38
N ASN A 96 -17.71 -0.93 6.00
CA ASN A 96 -16.31 -0.73 6.38
C ASN A 96 -15.37 -1.17 5.24
N GLN A 97 -14.56 -0.25 4.72
CA GLN A 97 -13.55 -0.57 3.69
C GLN A 97 -12.36 -1.37 4.23
N LYS A 98 -12.26 -1.48 5.56
CA LYS A 98 -11.17 -2.17 6.26
C LYS A 98 -11.69 -2.93 7.47
N THR A 99 -10.92 -3.93 7.86
CA THR A 99 -11.10 -4.71 9.09
C THR A 99 -9.92 -4.47 10.04
N PRO A 100 -10.05 -4.58 11.37
CA PRO A 100 -8.93 -4.45 12.30
C PRO A 100 -7.76 -5.37 11.94
N THR A 101 -6.52 -4.90 12.12
CA THR A 101 -5.32 -5.73 11.97
C THR A 101 -5.12 -6.54 13.25
N THR A 102 -6.00 -7.53 13.41
CA THR A 102 -6.15 -8.37 14.59
C THR A 102 -6.25 -9.81 14.14
N ILE A 103 -5.56 -10.70 14.82
CA ILE A 103 -5.56 -12.13 14.52
C ILE A 103 -5.72 -12.93 15.81
N LEU A 104 -6.46 -14.03 15.70
CA LEU A 104 -6.67 -14.98 16.77
C LEU A 104 -6.20 -16.35 16.31
N LEU A 105 -5.37 -17.00 17.13
CA LEU A 105 -5.02 -18.42 16.97
C LEU A 105 -5.61 -19.25 18.11
N THR A 106 -5.94 -20.50 17.80
CA THR A 106 -6.31 -21.51 18.78
C THR A 106 -5.16 -21.78 19.76
N PRO A 107 -5.41 -22.44 20.91
CA PRO A 107 -4.35 -22.85 21.83
C PRO A 107 -3.22 -23.69 21.18
N GLU A 108 -3.55 -24.42 20.11
CA GLU A 108 -2.65 -25.23 19.27
C GLU A 108 -1.90 -24.41 18.21
N ARG A 109 -1.98 -23.08 18.26
CA ARG A 109 -1.34 -22.12 17.34
C ARG A 109 -1.87 -22.16 15.90
N LYS A 110 -3.07 -22.72 15.68
CA LYS A 110 -3.69 -22.71 14.35
C LYS A 110 -4.45 -21.40 14.12
N PHE A 111 -4.45 -20.92 12.89
CA PHE A 111 -5.32 -19.81 12.48
C PHE A 111 -6.78 -20.11 12.84
N HIS A 112 -7.42 -19.19 13.55
CA HIS A 112 -8.84 -19.26 13.84
C HIS A 112 -9.61 -18.20 13.05
N SER A 113 -9.26 -16.93 13.25
CA SER A 113 -9.94 -15.82 12.59
C SER A 113 -9.05 -14.57 12.51
N PHE A 114 -9.46 -13.63 11.65
CA PHE A 114 -8.83 -12.33 11.47
C PHE A 114 -9.90 -11.21 11.58
N GLY A 115 -9.47 -10.00 11.92
CA GLY A 115 -10.34 -8.82 11.85
C GLY A 115 -11.40 -8.77 12.96
N TYR A 116 -12.59 -8.26 12.62
CA TYR A 116 -13.71 -8.17 13.55
C TYR A 116 -14.06 -9.53 14.17
N ALA A 117 -14.14 -10.59 13.36
CA ALA A 117 -14.38 -11.94 13.87
C ALA A 117 -13.34 -12.42 14.91
N ALA A 118 -12.06 -12.04 14.79
CA ALA A 118 -11.04 -12.35 15.78
C ALA A 118 -11.23 -11.58 17.08
N ARG A 119 -11.51 -10.28 16.96
CA ARG A 119 -11.78 -9.39 18.09
C ARG A 119 -13.00 -9.86 18.88
N ASP A 120 -14.12 -10.03 18.19
CA ASP A 120 -15.41 -10.31 18.82
C ASP A 120 -15.38 -11.68 19.49
N PHE A 121 -14.92 -12.71 18.79
CA PHE A 121 -14.78 -14.05 19.36
C PHE A 121 -13.91 -14.03 20.62
N TYR A 122 -12.74 -13.37 20.59
CA TYR A 122 -11.85 -13.33 21.75
C TYR A 122 -12.46 -12.59 22.96
N HIS A 123 -13.22 -11.52 22.72
CA HIS A 123 -13.86 -10.75 23.78
C HIS A 123 -15.14 -11.40 24.34
N ASP A 124 -15.75 -12.32 23.59
CA ASP A 124 -16.88 -13.12 24.03
C ASP A 124 -16.47 -14.38 24.82
N LEU A 125 -15.18 -14.76 24.80
CA LEU A 125 -14.66 -15.89 25.57
C LEU A 125 -14.72 -15.64 27.08
N ASP A 126 -14.92 -16.72 27.84
CA ASP A 126 -14.72 -16.69 29.29
C ASP A 126 -13.27 -16.29 29.62
N PRO A 127 -13.03 -15.43 30.63
CA PRO A 127 -11.68 -14.97 30.97
C PRO A 127 -10.67 -16.09 31.30
N SER A 128 -11.13 -17.25 31.76
CA SER A 128 -10.28 -18.43 31.98
C SER A 128 -9.87 -19.09 30.67
N GLU A 129 -10.76 -19.14 29.70
CA GLU A 129 -10.51 -19.73 28.38
C GLU A 129 -9.63 -18.80 27.54
N ALA A 130 -9.91 -17.49 27.51
CA ALA A 130 -9.16 -16.49 26.75
C ALA A 130 -7.64 -16.53 27.01
N LYS A 131 -7.21 -16.95 28.21
CA LYS A 131 -5.79 -17.12 28.57
C LYS A 131 -5.09 -18.21 27.75
N GLN A 132 -5.82 -19.18 27.21
CA GLN A 132 -5.27 -20.26 26.40
C GLN A 132 -5.05 -19.84 24.95
N TRP A 133 -5.92 -18.96 24.45
CA TRP A 133 -5.93 -18.43 23.09
C TRP A 133 -4.82 -17.40 22.83
N LEU A 134 -4.42 -17.24 21.58
CA LEU A 134 -3.35 -16.33 21.16
C LEU A 134 -3.94 -15.17 20.37
N TYR A 135 -4.25 -14.09 21.08
CA TYR A 135 -4.78 -12.86 20.50
C TYR A 135 -3.65 -11.85 20.24
N LEU A 136 -3.56 -11.33 19.02
CA LEU A 136 -2.57 -10.33 18.64
C LEU A 136 -3.23 -9.16 17.91
N GLU A 137 -2.91 -7.94 18.34
CA GLU A 137 -3.30 -6.70 17.68
C GLU A 137 -2.07 -5.87 17.34
N LYS A 138 -2.19 -5.00 16.32
CA LYS A 138 -1.16 -4.01 15.95
C LYS A 138 0.23 -4.60 15.73
N PHE A 139 0.29 -5.90 15.43
CA PHE A 139 1.54 -6.65 15.33
C PHE A 139 2.44 -6.17 14.17
N LYS A 140 1.88 -5.46 13.17
CA LYS A 140 2.65 -4.74 12.12
C LYS A 140 3.73 -3.84 12.71
N MET A 141 3.50 -3.24 13.89
CA MET A 141 4.46 -2.32 14.51
C MET A 141 5.78 -2.97 14.86
N LYS A 142 5.79 -4.29 15.09
CA LYS A 142 7.02 -5.01 15.39
C LYS A 142 8.06 -4.88 14.28
N LEU A 143 7.64 -4.82 13.01
CA LEU A 143 8.55 -4.66 11.87
C LEU A 143 9.23 -3.29 11.82
N HIS A 144 8.62 -2.28 12.45
CA HIS A 144 9.18 -0.93 12.53
C HIS A 144 10.07 -0.73 13.76
N THR A 145 9.64 -1.25 14.92
CA THR A 145 10.29 -0.96 16.21
C THR A 145 11.44 -1.90 16.54
N THR A 146 11.56 -3.03 15.84
CA THR A 146 12.64 -4.01 16.11
C THR A 146 13.89 -3.61 15.33
N GLY A 147 14.96 -3.28 16.04
CA GLY A 147 16.24 -2.88 15.43
C GLY A 147 16.85 -3.99 14.56
N ASP A 148 16.88 -5.21 15.09
CA ASP A 148 17.40 -6.41 14.44
C ASP A 148 16.25 -7.33 14.01
N LEU A 149 15.49 -6.91 13.00
CA LEU A 149 14.42 -7.72 12.43
C LEU A 149 15.00 -8.92 11.65
N THR A 150 14.67 -10.13 12.08
CA THR A 150 15.01 -11.39 11.38
C THR A 150 13.76 -12.23 11.12
N MET A 151 13.89 -13.28 10.30
CA MET A 151 12.79 -14.24 10.07
C MET A 151 12.41 -15.03 11.34
N ASP A 152 13.31 -15.05 12.33
CA ASP A 152 13.10 -15.70 13.62
C ASP A 152 12.45 -14.82 14.69
N THR A 153 12.15 -13.57 14.35
CA THR A 153 11.56 -12.59 15.27
C THR A 153 10.26 -13.12 15.89
N ASP A 154 10.15 -13.04 17.21
CA ASP A 154 8.94 -13.40 17.94
C ASP A 154 8.00 -12.19 18.15
N LEU A 155 6.70 -12.47 18.16
CA LEU A 155 5.65 -11.62 18.70
C LEU A 155 5.16 -12.18 20.04
N THR A 156 4.60 -11.30 20.87
CA THR A 156 3.98 -11.66 22.14
C THR A 156 2.47 -11.50 22.01
N ALA A 157 1.71 -12.57 22.25
CA ALA A 157 0.26 -12.53 22.29
C ALA A 157 -0.26 -11.93 23.62
N ALA A 158 -1.55 -11.60 23.69
CA ALA A 158 -2.17 -11.00 24.86
C ALA A 158 -2.00 -11.83 26.16
N ASN A 159 -1.89 -13.16 26.04
CA ASN A 159 -1.61 -14.06 27.16
C ASN A 159 -0.12 -14.19 27.52
N GLY A 160 0.76 -13.41 26.90
CA GLY A 160 2.21 -13.41 27.14
C GLY A 160 2.99 -14.51 26.40
N LYS A 161 2.32 -15.44 25.70
CA LYS A 161 3.02 -16.49 24.93
C LYS A 161 3.65 -15.90 23.67
N LYS A 162 4.78 -16.49 23.27
CA LYS A 162 5.51 -16.12 22.05
C LYS A 162 5.10 -16.95 20.83
N VAL A 163 4.96 -16.28 19.69
CA VAL A 163 4.69 -16.85 18.37
C VAL A 163 5.62 -16.26 17.34
N LYS A 164 5.90 -16.98 16.25
CA LYS A 164 6.78 -16.47 15.19
C LYS A 164 6.07 -15.34 14.44
N ALA A 165 6.75 -14.22 14.26
CA ALA A 165 6.21 -13.09 13.53
C ALA A 165 5.87 -13.51 12.09
N LEU A 166 6.75 -14.26 11.43
CA LEU A 166 6.58 -14.63 10.02
C LEU A 166 5.27 -15.41 9.81
N GLU A 167 4.98 -16.36 10.69
CA GLU A 167 3.75 -17.16 10.71
C GLU A 167 2.50 -16.28 10.86
N ILE A 168 2.53 -15.32 11.78
CA ILE A 168 1.40 -14.40 12.00
C ILE A 168 1.10 -13.54 10.76
N PHE A 169 2.14 -13.02 10.11
CA PHE A 169 1.95 -12.23 8.89
C PHE A 169 1.52 -13.12 7.73
N ALA A 170 2.04 -14.34 7.63
CA ALA A 170 1.62 -15.31 6.61
C ALA A 170 0.13 -15.66 6.77
N TYR A 171 -0.34 -15.98 7.97
CA TYR A 171 -1.77 -16.24 8.20
C TYR A 171 -2.65 -15.04 7.83
N ALA A 172 -2.23 -13.83 8.18
CA ALA A 172 -2.99 -12.64 7.84
C ALA A 172 -3.05 -12.40 6.31
N LEU A 173 -1.95 -12.61 5.59
CA LEU A 173 -1.93 -12.50 4.12
C LEU A 173 -2.71 -13.64 3.45
N GLN A 174 -2.63 -14.85 3.99
CA GLN A 174 -3.41 -15.99 3.52
C GLN A 174 -4.91 -15.73 3.65
N TYR A 175 -5.35 -15.17 4.78
CA TYR A 175 -6.74 -14.73 4.96
C TYR A 175 -7.19 -13.77 3.83
N PHE A 176 -6.40 -12.73 3.53
CA PHE A 176 -6.74 -11.82 2.43
C PHE A 176 -6.75 -12.49 1.06
N LYS A 177 -5.83 -13.43 0.83
CA LYS A 177 -5.81 -14.22 -0.40
C LYS A 177 -7.10 -15.02 -0.57
N GLU A 178 -7.49 -15.78 0.46
CA GLU A 178 -8.69 -16.62 0.43
C GLU A 178 -9.96 -15.77 0.23
N GLN A 179 -10.07 -14.64 0.93
CA GLN A 179 -11.19 -13.72 0.77
C GLN A 179 -11.26 -13.12 -0.65
N ALA A 180 -10.12 -12.69 -1.19
CA ALA A 180 -10.08 -12.12 -2.53
C ALA A 180 -10.41 -13.15 -3.61
N LEU A 181 -9.84 -14.36 -3.54
CA LEU A 181 -10.14 -15.43 -4.50
C LEU A 181 -11.60 -15.87 -4.42
N LYS A 182 -12.16 -15.95 -3.21
CA LYS A 182 -13.58 -16.26 -3.02
C LYS A 182 -14.47 -15.19 -3.66
N GLU A 183 -14.22 -13.91 -3.38
CA GLU A 183 -15.00 -12.80 -3.96
C GLU A 183 -14.92 -12.77 -5.50
N LEU A 184 -13.71 -12.98 -6.06
CA LEU A 184 -13.51 -13.04 -7.50
C LEU A 184 -14.28 -14.21 -8.13
N SER A 185 -14.24 -15.38 -7.50
CA SER A 185 -14.92 -16.58 -7.98
C SER A 185 -16.45 -16.40 -7.92
N ASP A 186 -16.96 -15.85 -6.82
CA ASP A 186 -18.38 -15.55 -6.64
C ASP A 186 -18.90 -14.56 -7.69
N GLN A 187 -18.11 -13.54 -8.04
CA GLN A 187 -18.49 -12.56 -9.06
C GLN A 187 -18.43 -13.09 -10.49
N ALA A 188 -17.44 -13.94 -10.79
CA ALA A 188 -17.27 -14.50 -12.12
C ALA A 188 -18.18 -15.71 -12.38
N GLY A 189 -18.68 -16.37 -11.34
CA GLY A 189 -19.43 -17.62 -11.45
C GLY A 189 -18.56 -18.82 -11.83
N SER A 190 -17.25 -18.70 -11.70
CA SER A 190 -16.24 -19.74 -11.96
C SER A 190 -15.05 -19.55 -11.01
N ASP A 191 -14.35 -20.64 -10.71
CA ASP A 191 -13.20 -20.58 -9.80
C ASP A 191 -12.07 -19.69 -10.37
N PHE A 192 -11.53 -18.82 -9.52
CA PHE A 192 -10.32 -18.05 -9.78
C PHE A 192 -9.12 -18.73 -9.13
N GLU A 193 -8.07 -18.98 -9.89
CA GLU A 193 -6.83 -19.54 -9.35
C GLU A 193 -5.89 -18.44 -8.89
N ASN A 194 -4.98 -18.77 -7.95
CA ASN A 194 -3.97 -17.82 -7.51
C ASN A 194 -3.06 -17.36 -8.65
N SER A 195 -2.78 -18.24 -9.63
CA SER A 195 -2.02 -17.97 -10.86
C SER A 195 -2.58 -16.82 -11.69
N ASP A 196 -3.88 -16.56 -11.61
CA ASP A 196 -4.55 -15.47 -12.35
C ASP A 196 -4.32 -14.10 -11.71
N VAL A 197 -3.80 -14.05 -10.48
CA VAL A 197 -3.73 -12.84 -9.66
C VAL A 197 -2.31 -12.33 -9.54
N ARG A 198 -2.11 -11.04 -9.84
CA ARG A 198 -0.92 -10.30 -9.38
C ARG A 198 -1.22 -9.63 -8.04
N TRP A 199 -0.39 -9.89 -7.06
CA TRP A 199 -0.51 -9.33 -5.71
C TRP A 199 0.31 -8.06 -5.56
N VAL A 200 -0.27 -7.07 -4.90
CA VAL A 200 0.41 -5.88 -4.43
C VAL A 200 0.24 -5.80 -2.91
N ILE A 201 1.33 -5.66 -2.17
CA ILE A 201 1.29 -5.39 -0.73
C ILE A 201 1.88 -4.01 -0.49
N THR A 202 1.12 -3.12 0.15
CA THR A 202 1.62 -1.80 0.49
C THR A 202 2.40 -1.81 1.80
N VAL A 203 3.53 -1.10 1.84
CA VAL A 203 4.37 -0.95 3.03
C VAL A 203 4.75 0.53 3.27
N PRO A 204 5.01 0.94 4.52
CA PRO A 204 5.45 2.30 4.82
C PRO A 204 6.78 2.63 4.14
N ALA A 205 6.92 3.84 3.61
CA ALA A 205 8.17 4.27 2.95
C ALA A 205 9.38 4.33 3.90
N ILE A 206 9.16 4.55 5.20
CA ILE A 206 10.21 4.59 6.23
C ILE A 206 10.81 3.21 6.54
N TRP A 207 10.20 2.13 6.05
CA TRP A 207 10.71 0.78 6.31
C TRP A 207 12.03 0.51 5.59
N LYS A 208 12.98 -0.01 6.36
CA LYS A 208 14.27 -0.51 5.85
C LYS A 208 14.06 -1.76 4.99
N GLN A 209 15.06 -2.07 4.16
CA GLN A 209 15.01 -3.25 3.28
C GLN A 209 14.68 -4.57 4.00
N PRO A 210 15.18 -4.86 5.22
CA PRO A 210 14.81 -6.09 5.93
C PRO A 210 13.31 -6.24 6.19
N ALA A 211 12.60 -5.16 6.51
CA ALA A 211 11.15 -5.22 6.74
C ALA A 211 10.36 -5.45 5.45
N LYS A 212 10.83 -4.91 4.32
CA LYS A 212 10.25 -5.18 2.99
C LYS A 212 10.48 -6.64 2.59
N GLN A 213 11.67 -7.17 2.84
CA GLN A 213 11.99 -8.58 2.58
C GLN A 213 11.18 -9.52 3.48
N PHE A 214 10.98 -9.15 4.76
CA PHE A 214 10.14 -9.91 5.68
C PHE A 214 8.70 -10.03 5.16
N MET A 215 8.10 -8.94 4.66
CA MET A 215 6.75 -9.01 4.07
C MET A 215 6.70 -9.89 2.83
N ARG A 216 7.75 -9.88 2.00
CA ARG A 216 7.86 -10.76 0.83
C ARG A 216 7.90 -12.23 1.25
N GLU A 217 8.70 -12.56 2.27
CA GLU A 217 8.78 -13.93 2.79
C GLU A 217 7.44 -14.39 3.38
N ALA A 218 6.76 -13.52 4.14
CA ALA A 218 5.43 -13.82 4.66
C ALA A 218 4.42 -14.08 3.54
N ALA A 219 4.49 -13.32 2.44
CA ALA A 219 3.63 -13.51 1.28
C ALA A 219 3.91 -14.81 0.52
N TYR A 220 5.17 -15.23 0.45
CA TYR A 220 5.54 -16.55 -0.09
C TYR A 220 5.02 -17.69 0.79
N GLN A 221 5.19 -17.58 2.11
CA GLN A 221 4.66 -18.57 3.06
C GLN A 221 3.12 -18.65 3.02
N ALA A 222 2.44 -17.53 2.77
CA ALA A 222 0.99 -17.46 2.56
C ALA A 222 0.53 -17.97 1.17
N GLY A 223 1.48 -18.29 0.28
CA GLY A 223 1.21 -18.78 -1.07
C GLY A 223 0.59 -17.73 -2.00
N LEU A 224 0.79 -16.43 -1.76
CA LEU A 224 0.37 -15.38 -2.71
C LEU A 224 1.22 -15.45 -3.99
N ALA A 225 2.52 -15.68 -3.82
CA ALA A 225 3.48 -15.85 -4.90
C ALA A 225 4.54 -16.88 -4.46
N SER A 226 5.52 -17.16 -5.32
CA SER A 226 6.67 -17.98 -4.97
C SER A 226 7.98 -17.30 -5.41
N PRO A 227 9.14 -17.71 -4.87
CA PRO A 227 10.43 -17.23 -5.34
C PRO A 227 10.66 -17.43 -6.85
N GLU A 228 10.12 -18.50 -7.43
CA GLU A 228 10.21 -18.84 -8.86
C GLU A 228 9.34 -17.93 -9.74
N ASN A 229 8.30 -17.32 -9.16
CA ASN A 229 7.41 -16.37 -9.81
C ASN A 229 7.33 -15.05 -9.03
N SER A 230 8.48 -14.44 -8.75
CA SER A 230 8.55 -13.24 -7.91
C SER A 230 7.80 -12.02 -8.48
N GLU A 231 7.62 -11.97 -9.81
CA GLU A 231 6.89 -10.91 -10.52
C GLU A 231 5.38 -10.92 -10.21
N GLN A 232 4.87 -12.02 -9.66
CA GLN A 232 3.50 -12.09 -9.15
C GLN A 232 3.28 -11.20 -7.92
N LEU A 233 4.35 -10.81 -7.21
CA LEU A 233 4.26 -10.00 -5.99
C LEU A 233 5.05 -8.70 -6.07
N ILE A 234 4.32 -7.59 -6.03
CA ILE A 234 4.85 -6.23 -5.93
C ILE A 234 4.76 -5.73 -4.49
N ILE A 235 5.88 -5.23 -3.95
CA ILE A 235 5.89 -4.46 -2.70
C ILE A 235 5.85 -2.97 -3.07
N ALA A 236 4.71 -2.33 -2.84
CA ALA A 236 4.50 -0.92 -3.18
C ALA A 236 4.65 -0.03 -1.96
N LEU A 237 5.16 1.20 -2.12
CA LEU A 237 5.18 2.15 -1.01
C LEU A 237 3.81 2.80 -0.85
N GLU A 238 3.30 2.82 0.38
CA GLU A 238 2.04 3.49 0.74
C GLU A 238 1.93 4.93 0.20
N PRO A 239 2.93 5.83 0.38
CA PRO A 239 2.83 7.20 -0.15
C PRO A 239 2.83 7.27 -1.68
N GLU A 240 3.50 6.34 -2.37
CA GLU A 240 3.50 6.30 -3.83
C GLU A 240 2.12 5.88 -4.35
N ALA A 241 1.55 4.81 -3.79
CA ALA A 241 0.19 4.36 -4.10
C ALA A 241 -0.83 5.47 -3.85
N ALA A 242 -0.74 6.16 -2.71
CA ALA A 242 -1.59 7.30 -2.38
C ALA A 242 -1.45 8.44 -3.41
N SER A 243 -0.23 8.76 -3.84
CA SER A 243 0.02 9.83 -4.81
C SER A 243 -0.58 9.53 -6.19
N ILE A 244 -0.47 8.27 -6.66
CA ILE A 244 -1.05 7.82 -7.93
C ILE A 244 -2.56 7.92 -7.87
N TYR A 245 -3.16 7.43 -6.79
CA TYR A 245 -4.61 7.49 -6.58
C TYR A 245 -5.11 8.95 -6.58
N CYS A 246 -4.44 9.84 -5.85
CA CYS A 246 -4.79 11.28 -5.83
C CYS A 246 -4.70 11.93 -7.22
N ARG A 247 -3.66 11.59 -8.00
CA ARG A 247 -3.50 12.08 -9.38
C ARG A 247 -4.64 11.59 -10.28
N LYS A 248 -5.03 10.32 -10.15
CA LYS A 248 -6.15 9.73 -10.90
C LYS A 248 -7.48 10.38 -10.54
N LEU A 249 -7.76 10.61 -9.25
CA LEU A 249 -8.99 11.30 -8.83
C LEU A 249 -9.09 12.71 -9.42
N ARG A 250 -8.00 13.48 -9.41
CA ARG A 250 -7.97 14.84 -10.00
C ARG A 250 -8.26 14.82 -11.50
N LEU A 251 -7.70 13.85 -12.24
CA LEU A 251 -7.97 13.70 -13.66
C LEU A 251 -9.45 13.39 -13.93
N HIS A 252 -10.07 12.48 -13.17
CA HIS A 252 -11.49 12.18 -13.31
C HIS A 252 -12.37 13.40 -13.00
N GLN A 253 -12.08 14.13 -11.92
CA GLN A 253 -12.78 15.38 -11.59
C GLN A 253 -12.64 16.43 -12.69
N MET A 254 -11.45 16.59 -13.28
CA MET A 254 -11.24 17.51 -14.40
C MET A 254 -12.01 17.12 -15.66
N ILE A 255 -12.06 15.83 -16.00
CA ILE A 255 -12.82 15.32 -17.15
C ILE A 255 -14.32 15.50 -16.91
N GLU A 256 -14.81 15.25 -15.70
CA GLU A 256 -16.22 15.47 -15.33
C GLU A 256 -16.62 16.95 -15.42
N LEU A 257 -15.74 17.86 -15.00
CA LEU A 257 -15.97 19.31 -15.11
C LEU A 257 -15.92 19.80 -16.58
N SER A 258 -14.99 19.26 -17.38
CA SER A 258 -14.88 19.57 -18.81
C SER A 258 -16.09 19.07 -19.60
N SER A 259 -16.55 17.85 -19.33
CA SER A 259 -17.76 17.28 -19.95
C SER A 259 -19.03 18.03 -19.54
N LYS A 260 -19.11 18.55 -18.31
CA LYS A 260 -20.19 19.46 -17.88
C LYS A 260 -20.08 20.86 -18.51
N ALA A 261 -18.87 21.36 -18.79
CA ALA A 261 -18.67 22.66 -19.41
C ALA A 261 -19.07 22.70 -20.90
N VAL A 262 -19.05 21.55 -21.59
CA VAL A 262 -19.44 21.45 -23.02
C VAL A 262 -20.96 21.51 -23.24
N VAL A 263 -21.79 21.42 -22.19
CA VAL A 263 -23.26 21.45 -22.32
C VAL A 263 -23.84 22.89 -22.37
N ASN A 264 -23.05 23.92 -22.07
CA ASN A 264 -23.50 25.32 -22.11
C ASN A 264 -22.97 26.12 -23.32
N GLY A 265 -22.96 25.50 -24.51
CA GLY A 265 -23.27 26.16 -25.78
C GLY A 265 -22.65 27.53 -26.09
N TYR A 266 -21.40 27.81 -25.71
CA TYR A 266 -20.69 29.00 -26.19
C TYR A 266 -19.42 28.60 -26.95
N SER A 267 -19.49 28.77 -28.27
CA SER A 267 -18.33 28.72 -29.17
C SER A 267 -17.36 29.84 -28.80
N ALA A 268 -16.09 29.50 -28.62
CA ALA A 268 -15.01 30.47 -28.45
C ALA A 268 -14.63 31.08 -29.81
N SER A 269 -15.53 31.88 -30.36
CA SER A 269 -15.22 32.79 -31.47
C SER A 269 -16.31 33.85 -31.55
N ASP A 270 -16.22 34.90 -30.71
CA ASP A 270 -16.69 36.23 -31.11
C ASP A 270 -15.99 37.31 -30.27
N THR A 271 -15.48 38.28 -31.02
CA THR A 271 -14.58 39.38 -30.64
C THR A 271 -15.27 40.56 -29.93
N VAL A 272 -14.52 41.13 -28.97
CA VAL A 272 -14.34 42.57 -28.66
C VAL A 272 -15.56 43.52 -28.76
N GLY A 273 -15.94 44.11 -27.61
CA GLY A 273 -16.74 45.33 -27.56
C GLY A 273 -16.76 45.94 -26.15
N ALA A 274 -16.15 47.11 -26.01
CA ALA A 274 -16.04 47.90 -24.78
C ALA A 274 -17.40 48.44 -24.28
N GLY A 275 -17.52 48.67 -22.97
CA GLY A 275 -18.63 49.44 -22.40
C GLY A 275 -18.67 49.44 -20.88
N PHE A 276 -18.15 50.51 -20.27
CA PHE A 276 -18.34 50.86 -18.86
C PHE A 276 -19.83 51.06 -18.54
N ALA A 277 -20.32 50.44 -17.45
CA ALA A 277 -21.43 50.98 -16.68
C ALA A 277 -21.35 50.50 -15.22
N GLN A 278 -21.26 51.48 -14.32
CA GLN A 278 -21.23 51.34 -12.87
C GLN A 278 -22.69 51.20 -12.37
N GLY A 279 -22.98 50.17 -11.58
CA GLY A 279 -24.32 49.93 -11.04
C GLY A 279 -24.24 49.29 -9.66
N THR A 280 -24.34 50.12 -8.64
CA THR A 280 -24.50 49.76 -7.23
C THR A 280 -25.84 49.06 -7.00
N SER A 281 -25.84 47.89 -6.35
CA SER A 281 -26.95 47.49 -5.47
C SER A 281 -26.49 46.44 -4.48
N ALA A 282 -26.57 46.82 -3.20
CA ALA A 282 -26.39 45.95 -2.06
C ALA A 282 -27.56 44.95 -2.01
N LEU A 283 -27.24 43.66 -1.88
CA LEU A 283 -28.20 42.62 -1.53
C LEU A 283 -27.96 42.21 -0.08
N SER A 284 -28.97 42.48 0.73
CA SER A 284 -29.10 42.15 2.14
C SER A 284 -29.29 40.65 2.35
N LEU A 285 -28.48 40.06 3.24
CA LEU A 285 -28.66 38.72 3.79
C LEU A 285 -29.76 38.72 4.87
N PRO A 286 -30.65 37.70 4.94
CA PRO A 286 -31.55 37.52 6.07
C PRO A 286 -30.84 36.86 7.27
N PRO A 287 -31.29 37.11 8.51
CA PRO A 287 -30.59 36.68 9.72
C PRO A 287 -30.79 35.21 10.08
N SER A 288 -29.78 34.67 10.75
CA SER A 288 -29.67 33.33 11.33
C SER A 288 -30.63 33.10 12.51
N ALA A 289 -31.17 31.87 12.58
CA ALA A 289 -32.00 31.41 13.71
C ALA A 289 -31.15 31.06 14.96
N PRO A 290 -31.66 31.30 16.18
CA PRO A 290 -30.95 31.02 17.43
C PRO A 290 -31.02 29.53 17.85
N PRO A 291 -30.11 29.07 18.74
CA PRO A 291 -29.96 27.66 19.11
C PRO A 291 -31.03 27.16 20.08
N SER A 292 -31.46 25.92 19.91
CA SER A 292 -32.33 25.17 20.83
C SER A 292 -31.55 24.71 22.07
N GLN A 293 -32.09 25.00 23.26
CA GLN A 293 -31.62 24.46 24.54
C GLN A 293 -32.07 23.01 24.76
N PRO A 294 -31.31 22.20 25.52
CA PRO A 294 -31.66 20.81 25.83
C PRO A 294 -32.67 20.72 27.01
N PRO A 295 -33.59 19.73 27.02
CA PRO A 295 -34.48 19.51 28.16
C PRO A 295 -33.74 18.82 29.32
N GLY A 296 -34.16 19.21 30.52
CA GLY A 296 -33.46 18.99 31.78
C GLY A 296 -33.50 17.58 32.34
N ALA A 297 -32.51 17.34 33.20
CA ALA A 297 -32.41 16.21 34.10
C ALA A 297 -33.60 16.15 35.07
N THR A 298 -34.19 14.96 35.20
CA THR A 298 -35.08 14.62 36.33
C THR A 298 -34.29 13.74 37.28
N GLN A 299 -33.97 14.27 38.46
CA GLN A 299 -33.66 13.49 39.65
C GLN A 299 -34.96 12.83 40.15
N LEU A 300 -34.92 11.52 40.39
CA LEU A 300 -35.78 10.87 41.36
C LEU A 300 -34.93 9.94 42.24
N ARG A 301 -35.34 9.92 43.51
CA ARG A 301 -34.73 9.34 44.71
C ARG A 301 -34.31 7.89 44.60
#